data_AF-A0A6G0Z2S0-F1
#
_entry.id   AF-A0A6G0Z2S0-F1
#
_cell.length_a   1.000
_cell.length_b   1.000
_cell.length_c   1.000
_cell.angle_alpha   90.00
_cell.angle_beta   90.00
_cell.angle_gamma   90.00
#
_symmetry.space_group_name_H-M   'P 1'
#
loop_
_entity.id
_entity.type
_entity.pdbx_description
1 polymer ?
#
loop_
_entity_poly.entity_id
_entity_poly.type
_entity_poly.pdbx_seq_one_letter_code
_entity_poly.pdbx_strand_id
1 'polypeptide(L)'
;MEYLEKLKFNGVRNIEMESLAFAALTHHAGIKAAVVCVTLLDRLKGDQIHYPKEVLDEWQQRPQKLVCRYIKKYLSKRGLILNNHCGSVNVKSPRRFKLVQQESESYD
;
A
#
# COMPACT_ATOMS: atom_id res chain seq x y z
N MET A 1 -16.80 -1.26 -31.33
CA MET A 1 -15.80 -1.15 -30.24
C MET A 1 -14.60 -0.28 -30.60
N GLU A 2 -14.63 0.33 -31.79
CA GLU A 2 -13.53 1.09 -32.37
C GLU A 2 -12.98 2.17 -31.44
N TYR A 3 -13.84 2.90 -30.71
CA TYR A 3 -13.39 3.93 -29.77
C TYR A 3 -12.52 3.36 -28.64
N LEU A 4 -12.97 2.31 -27.95
CA LEU A 4 -12.24 1.70 -26.84
C LEU A 4 -10.95 1.01 -27.32
N GLU A 5 -10.98 0.41 -28.51
CA GLU A 5 -9.79 -0.15 -29.15
C GLU A 5 -8.77 0.92 -29.50
N LYS A 6 -9.22 2.08 -30.03
CA LYS A 6 -8.37 3.24 -30.26
C LYS A 6 -7.76 3.75 -28.96
N LEU A 7 -8.52 3.84 -27.87
CA LEU A 7 -7.97 4.22 -26.56
C LEU A 7 -6.87 3.24 -26.11
N LYS A 8 -7.14 1.93 -26.19
CA LYS A 8 -6.17 0.89 -25.85
C LYS A 8 -4.91 0.97 -26.71
N PHE A 9 -5.07 1.21 -28.01
CA PHE A 9 -3.96 1.42 -28.95
C PHE A 9 -3.09 2.62 -28.54
N ASN A 10 -3.71 3.72 -28.09
CA ASN A 10 -3.02 4.90 -27.57
C ASN A 10 -2.50 4.75 -26.13
N GLY A 11 -2.47 3.53 -25.58
CA GLY A 11 -1.88 3.25 -24.27
C GLY A 11 -2.80 3.40 -23.07
N VAL A 12 -4.07 3.76 -23.26
CA VAL A 12 -5.06 3.80 -22.15
C VAL A 12 -5.30 2.38 -21.64
N ARG A 13 -5.32 2.21 -20.31
CA ARG A 13 -5.49 0.89 -19.65
C ARG A 13 -6.67 0.82 -18.69
N ASN A 14 -7.16 1.97 -18.22
CA ASN A 14 -8.34 2.09 -17.37
C ASN A 14 -9.05 3.41 -17.66
N ILE A 15 -10.27 3.55 -17.13
CA ILE A 15 -11.10 4.74 -17.25
C ILE A 15 -11.66 5.04 -15.85
N GLU A 16 -11.53 6.27 -15.39
CA GLU A 16 -12.06 6.83 -14.13
C GLU A 16 -12.37 8.32 -14.34
N MET A 17 -12.77 9.06 -13.31
CA MET A 17 -13.37 10.40 -13.49
C MET A 17 -12.63 11.53 -12.75
N GLU A 18 -11.58 11.23 -11.98
CA GLU A 18 -10.98 12.17 -11.03
C GLU A 18 -9.52 12.51 -11.36
N SER A 19 -8.79 11.62 -12.06
CA SER A 19 -7.34 11.71 -12.20
C SER A 19 -6.87 12.94 -12.95
N LEU A 20 -7.63 13.42 -13.94
CA LEU A 20 -7.26 14.60 -14.73
C LEU A 20 -7.19 15.85 -13.85
N ALA A 21 -8.26 16.13 -13.10
CA ALA A 21 -8.32 17.28 -12.22
C ALA A 21 -7.29 17.15 -11.09
N PHE A 22 -7.17 15.97 -10.50
CA PHE A 22 -6.20 15.68 -9.45
C PHE A 22 -4.75 15.91 -9.90
N ALA A 23 -4.37 15.39 -11.07
CA ALA A 23 -3.03 15.55 -11.64
C ALA A 23 -2.74 17.02 -12.00
N ALA A 24 -3.71 17.73 -12.59
CA ALA A 24 -3.53 19.13 -12.95
C ALA A 24 -3.30 20.01 -11.70
N LEU A 25 -4.13 19.84 -10.66
CA LEU A 25 -4.03 20.62 -9.42
C LEU A 25 -2.75 20.33 -8.65
N THR A 26 -2.38 19.06 -8.51
CA THR A 26 -1.16 18.66 -7.77
C THR A 26 0.11 19.10 -8.49
N HIS A 27 0.14 18.99 -9.82
CA HIS A 27 1.23 19.53 -10.64
C HIS A 27 1.36 21.04 -10.47
N HIS A 28 0.25 21.78 -10.53
CA HIS A 28 0.26 23.24 -10.33
C HIS A 28 0.77 23.65 -8.95
N ALA A 29 0.44 22.88 -7.91
CA ALA A 29 0.91 23.12 -6.54
C ALA A 29 2.36 22.64 -6.26
N GLY A 30 3.07 22.06 -7.24
CA GLY A 30 4.41 21.49 -7.03
C GLY A 30 4.43 20.23 -6.15
N ILE A 31 3.30 19.53 -6.02
CA ILE A 31 3.15 18.35 -5.18
C ILE A 31 3.35 17.09 -6.04
N LYS A 32 4.27 16.22 -5.62
CA LYS A 32 4.42 14.89 -6.24
C LYS A 32 3.19 14.04 -5.92
N ALA A 33 2.46 13.64 -6.95
CA ALA A 33 1.23 12.87 -6.82
C ALA A 33 1.24 11.63 -7.73
N ALA A 34 0.40 10.66 -7.37
CA ALA A 34 0.18 9.45 -8.15
C ALA A 34 -1.28 9.00 -7.96
N VAL A 35 -1.84 8.37 -8.99
CA VAL A 35 -3.17 7.77 -8.95
C VAL A 35 -3.02 6.25 -9.05
N VAL A 36 -3.67 5.52 -8.14
CA VAL A 36 -3.63 4.06 -8.09
C VAL A 36 -5.06 3.54 -8.10
N CYS A 37 -5.48 2.97 -9.22
CA CYS A 37 -6.82 2.43 -9.39
C CYS A 37 -6.79 0.91 -9.53
N VAL A 38 -7.92 0.27 -9.18
CA VAL A 38 -8.21 -1.12 -9.56
C VAL A 38 -9.26 -1.11 -10.67
N THR A 39 -9.18 -2.05 -11.60
CA THR A 39 -10.19 -2.25 -12.64
C THR A 39 -11.23 -3.25 -12.15
N LEU A 40 -12.51 -2.87 -12.22
CA LEU A 40 -13.64 -3.73 -11.80
C LEU A 40 -14.27 -4.52 -12.97
N LEU A 41 -14.00 -4.09 -14.20
CA LEU A 41 -14.43 -4.78 -15.41
C LEU A 41 -13.51 -4.48 -16.59
N ASP A 42 -13.56 -5.35 -17.59
CA ASP A 42 -12.94 -5.14 -18.89
C ASP A 42 -13.99 -4.59 -19.86
N ARG A 43 -13.92 -3.29 -20.14
CA ARG A 43 -14.85 -2.58 -21.04
C ARG A 43 -14.86 -3.12 -22.47
N LEU A 44 -13.83 -3.86 -22.88
CA LEU A 44 -13.82 -4.52 -24.19
C LEU A 44 -14.71 -5.77 -24.24
N LYS A 45 -15.09 -6.30 -23.08
CA LYS A 45 -15.92 -7.53 -22.96
C LYS A 45 -17.36 -7.25 -22.53
N GLY A 46 -17.64 -6.05 -22.04
CA GLY A 46 -18.98 -5.62 -21.64
C GLY A 46 -18.96 -4.40 -20.73
N ASP A 47 -20.14 -3.88 -20.44
CA ASP A 47 -20.32 -2.67 -19.63
C ASP A 47 -20.84 -2.96 -18.21
N GLN A 48 -21.40 -4.14 -17.97
CA GLN A 48 -21.99 -4.52 -16.69
C GLN A 48 -21.02 -5.34 -15.85
N ILE A 49 -21.08 -5.15 -14.54
CA ILE A 49 -20.29 -5.91 -13.57
C ILE A 49 -21.09 -7.16 -13.20
N HIS A 50 -20.54 -8.34 -13.49
CA HIS A 50 -21.18 -9.63 -13.20
C HIS A 50 -20.50 -10.42 -12.08
N TYR A 51 -19.47 -9.84 -11.45
CA TYR A 51 -18.73 -10.50 -10.38
C TYR A 51 -19.50 -10.45 -9.04
N PRO A 52 -19.41 -11.51 -8.20
CA PRO A 52 -19.99 -11.50 -6.86
C PRO A 52 -19.46 -10.35 -6.00
N LYS A 53 -20.27 -9.91 -5.04
CA LYS A 53 -19.93 -8.80 -4.15
C LYS A 53 -18.61 -9.05 -3.40
N GLU A 54 -18.39 -10.29 -2.95
CA GLU A 54 -17.20 -10.68 -2.19
C GLU A 54 -15.92 -10.49 -3.01
N VAL A 55 -15.99 -10.72 -4.33
CA VAL A 55 -14.88 -10.53 -5.27
C VAL A 55 -14.62 -9.04 -5.47
N LEU A 56 -15.67 -8.23 -5.63
CA LEU A 56 -15.54 -6.78 -5.76
C LEU A 56 -14.95 -6.14 -4.50
N ASP A 57 -15.41 -6.57 -3.32
CA ASP A 57 -14.90 -6.13 -2.02
C ASP A 57 -13.39 -6.45 -1.89
N GLU A 58 -12.96 -7.63 -2.33
CA GLU A 58 -11.53 -8.00 -2.36
C GLU A 58 -10.72 -7.09 -3.30
N TRP A 59 -11.25 -6.79 -4.50
CA TRP A 59 -10.56 -5.98 -5.50
C TRP A 59 -10.40 -4.53 -5.06
N GLN A 60 -11.45 -3.94 -4.48
CA GLN A 60 -11.43 -2.56 -3.97
C GLN A 60 -10.37 -2.36 -2.88
N GLN A 61 -9.99 -3.41 -2.15
CA GLN A 61 -8.91 -3.35 -1.15
C GLN A 61 -7.50 -3.32 -1.75
N ARG A 62 -7.32 -3.68 -3.04
CA ARG A 62 -5.98 -3.83 -3.65
C ARG A 62 -5.20 -2.51 -3.73
N PRO A 63 -5.77 -1.37 -4.16
CA PRO A 63 -5.06 -0.08 -4.17
C PRO A 63 -4.61 0.32 -2.77
N GLN A 64 -5.48 0.19 -1.76
CA GLN A 64 -5.15 0.50 -0.38
C GLN A 64 -3.98 -0.35 0.13
N LYS A 65 -4.03 -1.67 -0.06
CA LYS A 65 -2.94 -2.58 0.32
C LYS A 65 -1.60 -2.19 -0.33
N LEU A 66 -1.62 -1.84 -1.61
CA LEU A 66 -0.42 -1.42 -2.35
C LEU A 66 0.15 -0.11 -1.78
N VAL A 67 -0.69 0.91 -1.59
CA VAL A 67 -0.28 2.21 -1.06
C VAL A 67 0.21 2.09 0.38
N CYS A 68 -0.47 1.34 1.24
CA CYS A 68 0.00 1.06 2.61
C CYS A 68 1.39 0.42 2.61
N ARG A 69 1.64 -0.55 1.72
CA ARG A 69 2.95 -1.21 1.60
C ARG A 69 4.02 -0.23 1.11
N TYR A 70 3.70 0.64 0.15
CA TYR A 70 4.61 1.68 -0.32
C TYR A 70 4.97 2.65 0.82
N ILE A 71 3.98 3.16 1.55
CA ILE A 71 4.17 4.06 2.69
C ILE A 71 5.06 3.41 3.75
N LYS A 72 4.76 2.15 4.13
CA LYS A 72 5.57 1.41 5.10
C LYS A 72 7.03 1.32 4.66
N LYS A 73 7.27 0.90 3.41
CA LYS A 73 8.63 0.79 2.84
C LYS A 73 9.34 2.14 2.80
N TYR A 74 8.64 3.21 2.46
CA TYR A 74 9.18 4.56 2.40
C TYR A 74 9.61 5.06 3.78
N LEU A 75 8.75 4.90 4.78
CA LEU A 75 9.05 5.32 6.16
C LEU A 75 10.15 4.47 6.80
N SER A 76 10.16 3.14 6.57
CA SER A 76 11.26 2.27 7.02
C SER A 76 12.59 2.68 6.42
N LYS A 77 12.64 3.02 5.12
CA LYS A 77 13.87 3.51 4.47
C LYS A 77 14.38 4.83 5.04
N ARG A 78 13.48 5.66 5.58
CA ARG A 78 13.82 6.92 6.25
C ARG A 78 14.14 6.76 7.73
N GLY A 79 14.08 5.54 8.28
CA GLY A 79 14.26 5.29 9.72
C GLY A 79 13.10 5.79 10.59
N LEU A 80 11.99 6.20 9.99
CA LEU A 80 10.81 6.74 10.69
C LEU A 80 9.89 5.64 11.22
N ILE A 81 10.08 4.40 10.76
CA ILE A 81 9.49 3.20 11.34
C ILE A 81 10.64 2.27 11.72
N LEU A 82 10.84 2.05 13.01
CA LEU A 82 11.62 0.92 13.50
C LEU A 82 10.92 -0.35 13.01
N ASN A 83 11.64 -1.18 12.25
CA ASN A 83 11.22 -2.56 12.03
C ASN A 83 11.26 -3.26 13.38
N ASN A 84 10.24 -3.09 14.21
CA ASN A 84 9.90 -4.04 15.25
C ASN A 84 9.40 -5.28 14.51
N HIS A 85 10.33 -6.07 14.01
CA HIS A 85 10.15 -7.50 14.10
C HIS A 85 9.88 -7.76 15.59
N CYS A 86 8.63 -8.06 15.93
CA CYS A 86 8.28 -8.80 17.13
C CYS A 86 8.85 -10.21 16.96
N GLY A 87 10.16 -10.31 17.03
CA GLY A 87 10.90 -11.52 17.38
C GLY A 87 11.70 -11.08 18.58
N SER A 88 11.38 -11.66 19.74
CA SER A 88 11.94 -11.39 21.06
C SER A 88 13.26 -10.62 21.02
N VAL A 89 13.29 -9.42 21.61
CA VAL A 89 14.55 -8.79 21.99
C VAL A 89 15.11 -9.62 23.14
N ASN A 90 15.60 -10.82 22.83
CA ASN A 90 16.41 -11.59 23.74
C ASN A 90 17.61 -10.71 24.08
N VAL A 91 17.74 -10.44 25.38
CA VAL A 91 18.80 -9.62 25.97
C VAL A 91 20.14 -10.00 25.35
N LYS A 92 20.68 -9.13 24.47
CA LYS A 92 21.89 -9.40 23.68
C LYS A 92 23.19 -9.41 24.50
N SER A 93 23.10 -9.38 25.83
CA SER A 93 24.24 -9.23 26.73
C SER A 93 24.17 -10.27 27.84
N PRO A 94 25.07 -11.29 27.84
CA PRO A 94 25.21 -12.22 28.95
C PRO A 94 25.46 -11.53 30.29
N ARG A 95 26.11 -10.35 30.26
CA ARG A 95 26.38 -9.54 31.46
C ARG A 95 25.11 -8.94 32.05
N ARG A 96 24.19 -8.48 31.19
CA ARG A 96 22.92 -7.88 31.63
C ARG A 96 21.97 -8.95 32.18
N PHE A 97 22.03 -10.17 31.66
CA PHE A 97 21.24 -11.29 32.20
C PHE A 97 21.69 -11.65 33.63
N LYS A 98 23.00 -11.74 33.87
CA LYS A 98 23.55 -11.99 35.22
C LYS A 98 23.21 -10.87 36.21
N LEU A 99 23.25 -9.60 35.78
CA LEU A 99 22.90 -8.47 36.65
C LEU A 99 21.43 -8.54 37.11
N VAL A 100 20.51 -8.80 36.17
CA VAL A 100 19.08 -8.92 36.48
C VAL A 100 18.80 -10.10 37.40
N GLN A 101 19.53 -11.21 37.23
CA GLN A 101 19.40 -12.39 38.08
C GLN A 101 19.91 -12.12 39.51
N GLN A 102 21.04 -11.42 39.65
CA GLN A 102 21.59 -10.99 40.93
C GLN A 102 20.68 -9.97 41.64
N GLU A 103 20.08 -9.04 40.90
CA GLU A 103 19.10 -8.10 41.47
C GLU A 103 17.89 -8.88 42.00
N SER A 104 17.33 -9.84 41.25
CA SER A 104 16.20 -10.64 41.73
C SER A 104 16.53 -11.51 42.95
N GLU A 105 17.73 -12.06 43.03
CA GLU A 105 18.17 -12.89 44.18
C GLU A 105 18.45 -12.05 45.44
N SER A 106 18.53 -10.72 45.33
CA SER A 106 18.73 -9.82 46.47
C SER A 106 17.43 -9.31 47.10
N TYR A 107 16.27 -9.67 46.53
CA TYR A 107 14.95 -9.24 47.00
C TYR A 107 14.21 -10.29 47.85
N ASP A 108 14.84 -11.43 48.16
CA ASP A 108 14.42 -12.39 49.20
C ASP A 108 15.30 -12.27 50.46
#